data_AF-A0A5Q4SM27-F1
#
_entry.id   AF-A0A5Q4SM27-F1
#
_cell.length_a   1.000
_cell.length_b   1.000
_cell.length_c   1.000
_cell.angle_alpha   90.00
_cell.angle_beta   90.00
_cell.angle_gamma   90.00
#
_symmetry.space_group_name_H-M   'P 1'
#
loop_
_entity.id
_entity.type
_entity.pdbx_description
1 polymer ?
#
loop_
_entity_poly.entity_id
_entity_poly.type
_entity_poly.pdbx_seq_one_letter_code
_entity_poly.pdbx_strand_id
1 'polypeptide(L)'
;MSRRTNRPATRLRPGRARVVAAALTGVVAVVALTGCAGFEYREDVCNGGEYPVLSVGGTGSACVRDAEEPPAGYVRYPEGKVPQQVDDKWDVYWDTHTLDKDGNTVAAPDAG
;
A
#
# COMPACT_ATOMS: atom_id res chain seq x y z
N MET A 1 -28.35 -52.59 61.97
CA MET A 1 -27.93 -51.77 60.81
C MET A 1 -26.73 -52.43 60.15
N SER A 2 -26.89 -52.94 58.93
CA SER A 2 -25.81 -53.45 58.07
C SER A 2 -26.29 -53.45 56.63
N ARG A 3 -25.67 -52.65 55.76
CA ARG A 3 -25.65 -52.91 54.32
C ARG A 3 -24.25 -52.66 53.80
N ARG A 4 -23.57 -53.76 53.49
CA ARG A 4 -22.33 -53.82 52.73
C ARG A 4 -22.69 -53.70 51.25
N THR A 5 -22.24 -52.64 50.59
CA THR A 5 -22.37 -52.46 49.14
C THR A 5 -21.00 -52.62 48.49
N ASN A 6 -20.77 -53.76 47.84
CA ASN A 6 -19.72 -53.90 46.83
C ASN A 6 -20.22 -53.26 45.53
N ARG A 7 -19.43 -52.37 44.93
CA ARG A 7 -19.64 -51.89 43.55
C ARG A 7 -18.43 -52.29 42.70
N PRO A 8 -18.63 -52.88 41.51
CA PRO A 8 -17.56 -53.48 40.73
C PRO A 8 -16.76 -52.41 39.96
N ALA A 9 -15.47 -52.68 39.77
CA ALA A 9 -14.57 -51.89 38.94
C ALA A 9 -14.87 -52.10 37.45
N THR A 10 -15.25 -51.04 36.75
CA THR A 10 -15.42 -51.05 35.30
C THR A 10 -14.09 -50.71 34.62
N ARG A 11 -13.53 -51.67 33.89
CA ARG A 11 -12.33 -51.51 33.05
C ARG A 11 -12.62 -50.53 31.90
N LEU A 12 -11.81 -49.49 31.75
CA LEU A 12 -11.79 -48.64 30.56
C LEU A 12 -11.12 -49.40 29.40
N ARG A 13 -11.88 -49.65 28.32
CA ARG A 13 -11.36 -50.20 27.06
C ARG A 13 -10.75 -49.08 26.21
N PRO A 14 -9.49 -49.15 25.76
CA PRO A 14 -8.91 -48.18 24.87
C PRO A 14 -9.21 -48.60 23.43
N GLY A 15 -10.28 -48.09 22.85
CA GLY A 15 -10.61 -48.39 21.46
C GLY A 15 -11.50 -47.31 20.90
N ARG A 16 -10.95 -46.52 19.96
CA ARG A 16 -11.56 -45.43 19.14
C ARG A 16 -10.94 -44.03 19.30
N ALA A 17 -9.68 -43.91 19.72
CA ALA A 17 -8.95 -42.63 19.66
C ALA A 17 -8.01 -42.53 18.45
N ARG A 18 -8.43 -43.03 17.28
CA ARG A 18 -7.78 -42.74 16.00
C ARG A 18 -8.87 -42.51 14.98
N VAL A 19 -8.64 -41.56 14.08
CA VAL A 19 -9.51 -41.13 12.98
C VAL A 19 -10.55 -40.07 13.37
N VAL A 20 -10.11 -38.87 13.77
CA VAL A 20 -10.64 -37.58 13.27
C VAL A 20 -9.56 -36.51 13.48
N ALA A 21 -8.58 -36.41 12.57
CA ALA A 21 -7.68 -35.26 12.51
C ALA A 21 -7.03 -35.19 11.13
N ALA A 22 -7.83 -34.95 10.09
CA ALA A 22 -7.31 -34.69 8.75
C ALA A 22 -8.33 -33.86 7.95
N ALA A 23 -8.45 -32.58 8.28
CA ALA A 23 -8.96 -31.57 7.38
C ALA A 23 -8.48 -30.22 7.94
N LEU A 24 -7.76 -29.44 7.13
CA LEU A 24 -7.56 -27.97 7.19
C LEU A 24 -6.26 -27.47 6.52
N THR A 25 -5.54 -28.30 5.74
CA THR A 25 -4.30 -27.86 5.03
C THR A 25 -4.57 -27.57 3.54
N GLY A 26 -5.38 -26.55 3.23
CA GLY A 26 -5.69 -26.23 1.82
C GLY A 26 -5.75 -24.74 1.46
N VAL A 27 -6.11 -23.86 2.38
CA VAL A 27 -6.44 -22.46 2.02
C VAL A 27 -5.21 -21.57 1.85
N VAL A 28 -4.06 -21.93 2.44
CA VAL A 28 -2.84 -21.08 2.41
C VAL A 28 -2.17 -21.06 1.02
N ALA A 29 -2.31 -22.11 0.22
CA ALA A 29 -1.58 -22.24 -1.05
C ALA A 29 -2.07 -21.27 -2.14
N VAL A 30 -3.35 -20.87 -2.13
CA VAL A 30 -3.91 -19.98 -3.18
C VAL A 30 -3.41 -18.54 -3.01
N VAL A 31 -3.28 -18.05 -1.76
CA VAL A 31 -2.77 -16.70 -1.47
C VAL A 31 -1.28 -16.56 -1.83
N ALA A 32 -0.51 -17.64 -1.70
CA ALA A 32 0.90 -17.64 -2.08
C ALA A 32 1.12 -17.63 -3.60
N LEU A 33 0.19 -18.22 -4.38
CA LEU A 33 0.31 -18.30 -5.85
C LEU A 33 -0.20 -17.05 -6.57
N THR A 34 -1.07 -16.25 -5.93
CA THR A 34 -1.49 -14.95 -6.47
C THR A 34 -0.50 -13.84 -6.20
N GLY A 35 0.57 -14.09 -5.42
CA GLY A 35 1.39 -13.01 -4.85
C GLY A 35 0.53 -12.04 -4.04
N CYS A 36 1.10 -10.94 -3.58
CA CYS A 36 0.35 -9.86 -2.93
C CYS A 36 -0.53 -9.08 -3.93
N ALA A 37 -1.25 -9.74 -4.84
CA ALA A 37 -2.09 -9.11 -5.86
C ALA A 37 -3.28 -8.29 -5.31
N GLY A 38 -3.51 -8.32 -4.00
CA GLY A 38 -4.46 -7.43 -3.30
C GLY A 38 -3.80 -6.37 -2.43
N PHE A 39 -2.47 -6.28 -2.41
CA PHE A 39 -1.72 -5.23 -1.72
C PHE A 39 -1.36 -4.16 -2.75
N GLU A 40 -2.23 -3.17 -2.90
CA GLU A 40 -1.97 -2.00 -3.73
C GLU A 40 -0.96 -1.13 -2.98
N TYR A 41 0.32 -1.32 -3.30
CA TYR A 41 1.39 -0.51 -2.76
C TYR A 41 1.32 0.88 -3.40
N ARG A 42 1.24 1.92 -2.57
CA ARG A 42 1.25 3.32 -2.99
C ARG A 42 2.46 3.98 -2.33
N GLU A 43 3.28 4.61 -3.15
CA GLU A 43 4.50 5.28 -2.73
C GLU A 43 4.28 6.80 -2.75
N ASP A 44 4.65 7.50 -1.68
CA ASP A 44 4.60 8.97 -1.66
C ASP A 44 5.60 9.53 -2.68
N VAL A 45 5.23 10.62 -3.37
CA VAL A 45 6.13 11.27 -4.36
C VAL A 45 7.39 11.83 -3.71
N CYS A 46 7.25 12.34 -2.49
CA CYS A 46 8.36 12.85 -1.68
C CYS A 46 8.30 12.25 -0.27
N ASN A 47 9.43 12.24 0.43
CA ASN A 47 9.45 11.75 1.81
C ASN A 47 8.71 12.71 2.75
N GLY A 48 8.38 12.23 3.94
CA GLY A 48 7.85 13.09 5.00
C GLY A 48 8.81 14.22 5.36
N GLY A 49 8.31 15.46 5.36
CA GLY A 49 9.10 16.69 5.58
C GLY A 49 9.62 17.35 4.30
N GLU A 50 9.26 16.79 3.14
CA GLU A 50 9.51 17.34 1.82
C GLU A 50 8.19 17.59 1.08
N TYR A 51 8.22 18.54 0.15
CA TYR A 51 7.13 18.80 -0.78
C TYR A 51 7.64 18.75 -2.23
N PRO A 52 6.79 18.32 -3.18
CA PRO A 52 7.18 18.25 -4.58
C PRO A 52 7.14 19.64 -5.23
N VAL A 53 8.06 19.86 -6.17
CA VAL A 53 8.12 21.05 -7.04
C VAL A 53 8.14 20.64 -8.51
N LEU A 54 7.62 21.50 -9.37
CA LEU A 54 7.53 21.31 -10.81
C LEU A 54 8.55 22.17 -11.53
N SER A 55 9.24 21.61 -12.52
CA SER A 55 10.10 22.36 -13.43
C SER A 55 9.27 23.29 -14.32
N VAL A 56 9.70 24.54 -14.47
CA VAL A 56 9.01 25.49 -15.35
C VAL A 56 9.28 25.10 -16.81
N GLY A 57 8.21 24.92 -17.59
CA GLY A 57 8.28 24.56 -19.00
C GLY A 57 8.60 23.09 -19.29
N GLY A 58 8.65 22.22 -18.27
CA GLY A 58 8.87 20.77 -18.41
C GLY A 58 8.03 19.95 -17.43
N THR A 59 8.08 18.62 -17.58
CA THR A 59 7.33 17.68 -16.72
C THR A 59 8.14 17.23 -15.49
N GLY A 60 9.43 17.55 -15.45
CA GLY A 60 10.31 17.13 -14.38
C GLY A 60 9.87 17.67 -13.01
N SER A 61 10.04 16.86 -11.98
CA SER A 61 9.75 17.20 -10.60
C SER A 61 10.98 17.02 -9.70
N ALA A 62 10.94 17.60 -8.50
CA ALA A 62 11.93 17.37 -7.45
C ALA A 62 11.28 17.48 -6.06
N CYS A 63 11.95 16.97 -5.04
CA CYS A 63 11.53 17.11 -3.65
C CYS A 63 12.37 18.18 -2.93
N VAL A 64 11.71 19.07 -2.21
CA VAL A 64 12.33 20.17 -1.47
C VAL A 64 11.86 20.11 -0.03
N ARG A 65 12.74 20.38 0.95
CA ARG A 65 12.36 20.37 2.37
C ARG A 65 11.34 21.46 2.67
N ASP A 66 10.37 21.19 3.54
CA ASP A 66 9.24 22.10 3.82
C ASP A 66 9.62 23.55 4.17
N ALA A 67 10.76 23.75 4.82
CA ALA A 67 11.26 25.05 5.23
C ALA A 67 12.07 25.79 4.15
N GLU A 68 12.31 25.17 3.00
CA GLU A 68 13.15 25.72 1.93
C GLU A 68 12.30 26.30 0.79
N GLU A 69 12.91 27.21 0.02
CA GLU A 69 12.33 27.69 -1.22
C GLU A 69 12.67 26.75 -2.38
N PRO A 70 11.81 26.66 -3.41
CA PRO A 70 12.14 25.91 -4.62
C PRO A 70 13.46 26.39 -5.24
N PRO A 71 14.30 25.47 -5.76
CA PRO A 71 15.50 25.85 -6.48
C PRO A 71 15.15 26.61 -7.77
N ALA A 72 16.12 27.35 -8.32
CA ALA A 72 15.93 28.10 -9.56
C ALA A 72 15.48 27.18 -10.70
N GLY A 73 14.46 27.61 -11.45
CA GLY A 73 13.84 26.81 -12.52
C GLY A 73 12.73 25.88 -12.07
N TYR A 74 12.45 25.80 -10.76
CA TYR A 74 11.33 25.05 -10.20
C TYR A 74 10.35 25.97 -9.49
N VAL A 75 9.09 25.55 -9.45
CA VAL A 75 7.99 26.24 -8.78
C VAL A 75 7.14 25.27 -7.97
N ARG A 76 6.41 25.78 -6.99
CA ARG A 76 5.39 24.99 -6.28
C ARG A 76 4.25 24.67 -7.25
N TYR A 77 3.70 23.46 -7.12
CA TYR A 77 2.47 23.09 -7.83
C TYR A 77 1.32 24.03 -7.45
N PRO A 78 0.37 24.31 -8.36
CA PRO A 78 -0.83 25.05 -8.03
C PRO A 78 -1.62 24.38 -6.90
N GLU A 79 -2.29 25.19 -6.07
CA GLU A 79 -3.09 24.69 -4.96
C GLU A 79 -4.15 23.69 -5.45
N GLY A 80 -4.26 22.55 -4.76
CA GLY A 80 -5.18 21.48 -5.13
C GLY A 80 -4.76 20.66 -6.35
N LYS A 81 -3.59 20.94 -6.94
CA LYS A 81 -3.00 20.18 -8.07
C LYS A 81 -1.60 19.62 -7.75
N VAL A 82 -1.38 19.29 -6.48
CA VAL A 82 -0.10 18.77 -5.97
C VAL A 82 -0.14 17.25 -6.03
N PRO A 83 0.85 16.57 -6.66
CA PRO A 83 0.96 15.12 -6.61
C PRO A 83 1.41 14.69 -5.22
N GLN A 84 0.73 13.70 -4.64
CA GLN A 84 0.98 13.20 -3.29
C GLN A 84 1.54 11.78 -3.33
N GLN A 85 0.98 10.93 -4.19
CA GLN A 85 1.39 9.54 -4.38
C GLN A 85 1.76 9.30 -5.85
N VAL A 86 2.72 8.41 -6.07
CA VAL A 86 3.04 7.91 -7.41
C VAL A 86 1.76 7.36 -8.06
N ASP A 87 1.58 7.68 -9.34
CA ASP A 87 0.42 7.34 -10.16
C ASP A 87 -0.92 7.92 -9.64
N ASP A 88 -0.89 8.92 -8.75
CA ASP A 88 -2.11 9.63 -8.43
C ASP A 88 -2.58 10.54 -9.57
N LYS A 89 -3.78 11.08 -9.40
CA LYS A 89 -4.42 11.93 -10.41
C LYS A 89 -3.50 13.07 -10.88
N TRP A 90 -2.76 13.68 -9.96
CA TRP A 90 -1.93 14.84 -10.27
C TRP A 90 -0.57 14.42 -10.79
N ASP A 91 0.00 13.33 -10.29
CA ASP A 91 1.24 12.75 -10.82
C ASP A 91 1.09 12.48 -12.33
N VAL A 92 0.06 11.72 -12.70
CA VAL A 92 -0.27 11.41 -14.11
C VAL A 92 -0.66 12.64 -14.93
N TYR A 93 -1.31 13.64 -14.32
CA TYR A 93 -1.70 14.85 -15.04
C TYR A 93 -0.48 15.64 -15.52
N TRP A 94 0.55 15.72 -14.68
CA TRP A 94 1.76 16.48 -14.94
C TRP A 94 2.75 15.77 -15.87
N ASP A 95 2.52 14.50 -16.22
CA ASP A 95 3.27 13.80 -17.28
C ASP A 95 3.11 14.44 -18.67
N THR A 96 2.02 15.19 -18.88
CA THR A 96 1.69 15.82 -20.17
C THR A 96 1.47 17.33 -20.08
N HIS A 97 1.55 17.89 -18.87
CA HIS A 97 1.30 19.30 -18.60
C HIS A 97 2.48 19.91 -17.86
N THR A 98 2.59 21.23 -17.94
CA THR A 98 3.57 22.00 -17.16
C THR A 98 3.04 23.40 -16.89
N LEU A 99 3.81 24.22 -16.17
CA LEU A 99 3.58 25.64 -16.03
C LEU A 99 4.54 26.42 -16.93
N ASP A 100 4.02 27.40 -17.67
CA ASP A 100 4.85 28.35 -18.38
C ASP A 100 5.51 29.36 -17.40
N LYS A 101 6.36 30.25 -17.93
CA LYS A 101 7.04 31.31 -17.16
C LYS A 101 6.08 32.28 -16.44
N ASP A 102 4.82 32.34 -16.87
CA ASP A 102 3.79 33.23 -16.33
C ASP A 102 2.89 32.48 -15.34
N GLY A 103 3.13 31.19 -15.10
CA GLY A 103 2.38 30.33 -14.19
C GLY A 103 1.11 29.73 -14.79
N ASN A 104 0.91 29.81 -16.11
CA ASN A 104 -0.23 29.19 -16.76
C ASN A 104 0.02 27.71 -17.02
N THR A 105 -1.00 26.87 -16.84
CA THR A 105 -0.92 25.46 -17.20
C THR A 105 -0.98 25.31 -18.72
N VAL A 106 0.05 24.70 -19.30
CA VAL A 106 0.19 24.42 -20.74
C VAL A 106 0.51 22.95 -20.96
N ALA A 107 0.35 22.45 -22.19
CA ALA A 107 0.86 21.14 -22.56
C ALA A 107 2.40 21.16 -22.49
N ALA A 108 3.00 20.08 -21.98
CA ALA A 108 4.45 19.98 -21.94
C ALA A 108 5.02 19.81 -23.36
N PRO A 109 6.10 20.53 -23.72
CA PRO A 109 6.67 20.48 -25.06
C PRO A 109 7.25 19.10 -25.43
N ASP A 110 7.62 18.30 -24.43
CA ASP A 110 8.19 16.96 -24.59
C ASP A 110 7.15 15.83 -24.39
N ALA A 111 5.86 16.17 -24.27
CA ALA A 111 4.79 15.16 -24.21
C ALA A 111 4.60 14.54 -25.60
N GLY A 112 5.24 13.39 -25.82
CA GLY A 112 5.16 12.58 -27.03
C GLY A 112 4.07 11.53 -26.99
#